data_AF-A0A351SHT0-F1
#
_entry.id   AF-A0A351SHT0-F1
#
_cell.length_a   1.000
_cell.length_b   1.000
_cell.length_c   1.000
_cell.angle_alpha   90.00
_cell.angle_beta   90.00
_cell.angle_gamma   90.00
#
_symmetry.space_group_name_H-M   'P 1'
#
loop_
_entity.id
_entity.type
_entity.pdbx_description
1 polymer ?
#
loop_
_entity_poly.entity_id
_entity_poly.type
_entity_poly.pdbx_seq_one_letter_code
_entity_poly.pdbx_strand_id
1 'polypeptide(L)'
;KFLEKKDMKKPPSAVALQTVKRTADEYVWQAYKKLLKRGQVISSECPDTKLHRLRISGKKVRYLLEFFQTLYPSARIQPLMKQLKKLQDVLGDFQDLSVQAHALQQFESQMEEERQLTPETANAIALLIQQFDARLEQQRRAFFNQFEAFSEAALQAEFKALFHSAEGESAA
;
A
#
# COMPACT_ATOMS: atom_id res chain seq x y z
N LYS A 1 45.12 -6.72 -12.68
CA LYS A 1 44.94 -7.77 -11.64
C LYS A 1 43.53 -7.64 -11.09
N PHE A 2 42.58 -8.37 -11.68
CA PHE A 2 41.17 -8.39 -11.26
C PHE A 2 40.92 -9.63 -10.38
N LEU A 3 40.25 -9.41 -9.25
CA LEU A 3 39.51 -10.38 -8.43
C LEU A 3 40.32 -11.55 -7.84
N GLU A 4 41.01 -11.29 -6.72
CA GLU A 4 41.29 -12.35 -5.75
C GLU A 4 39.97 -12.81 -5.11
N LYS A 5 39.70 -14.10 -5.25
CA LYS A 5 38.56 -14.83 -4.70
C LYS A 5 38.56 -14.69 -3.18
N LYS A 6 37.71 -13.81 -2.65
CA LYS A 6 37.35 -13.85 -1.22
C LYS A 6 36.29 -14.92 -1.06
N ASP A 7 36.69 -16.06 -0.52
CA ASP A 7 35.86 -17.21 -0.20
C ASP A 7 34.53 -16.80 0.43
N MET A 8 33.42 -16.96 -0.30
CA MET A 8 32.07 -16.92 0.26
C MET A 8 31.85 -18.18 1.10
N LYS A 9 32.45 -18.25 2.30
CA LYS A 9 32.20 -19.29 3.32
C LYS A 9 30.89 -19.02 4.07
N LYS A 10 29.78 -18.91 3.36
CA LYS A 10 28.45 -19.14 3.94
C LYS A 10 27.72 -20.09 3.00
N PRO A 11 27.18 -21.21 3.51
CA PRO A 11 26.34 -22.06 2.66
C PRO A 11 25.24 -21.16 2.06
N PRO A 12 24.85 -21.38 0.79
CA PRO A 12 23.65 -20.74 0.25
C PRO A 12 22.54 -20.88 1.29
N SER A 13 21.95 -19.76 1.71
CA SER A 13 20.82 -19.80 2.64
C SER A 13 19.76 -20.74 2.07
N ALA A 14 18.89 -21.33 2.90
CA ALA A 14 17.83 -22.22 2.40
C ALA A 14 16.99 -21.60 1.25
N VAL A 15 16.99 -20.26 1.14
CA VAL A 15 16.40 -19.47 0.05
C VAL A 15 17.15 -19.59 -1.28
N ALA A 16 18.48 -19.72 -1.27
CA ALA A 16 19.30 -19.82 -2.48
C ALA A 16 19.12 -21.16 -3.24
N LEU A 17 18.41 -22.12 -2.64
CA LEU A 17 18.01 -23.38 -3.28
C LEU A 17 16.53 -23.38 -3.72
N GLN A 18 15.78 -22.30 -3.50
CA GLN A 18 14.38 -22.20 -3.95
C GLN A 18 14.30 -21.69 -5.40
N THR A 19 13.26 -22.12 -6.11
CA THR A 19 12.93 -21.52 -7.41
C THR A 19 12.44 -20.08 -7.20
N VAL A 20 12.75 -19.19 -8.14
CA VAL A 20 12.33 -17.78 -8.10
C VAL A 20 10.81 -17.67 -7.91
N LYS A 21 10.03 -18.56 -8.54
CA LYS A 21 8.57 -18.62 -8.39
C LYS A 21 8.15 -18.91 -6.95
N ARG A 22 8.74 -19.90 -6.28
CA ARG A 22 8.40 -20.24 -4.90
C ARG A 22 8.66 -19.06 -3.96
N THR A 23 9.80 -18.40 -4.13
CA THR A 23 10.11 -17.20 -3.35
C THR A 23 9.11 -16.08 -3.66
N ALA A 24 8.77 -15.84 -4.93
CA ALA A 24 7.75 -14.85 -5.30
C ALA A 24 6.39 -15.13 -4.63
N ASP A 25 5.93 -16.38 -4.68
CA ASP A 25 4.68 -16.84 -4.05
C ASP A 25 4.67 -16.52 -2.55
N GLU A 26 5.73 -16.93 -1.83
CA GLU A 26 5.87 -16.70 -0.39
C GLU A 26 5.84 -15.21 -0.03
N TYR A 27 6.59 -14.37 -0.75
CA TYR A 27 6.67 -12.93 -0.46
C TYR A 27 5.37 -12.20 -0.80
N VAL A 28 4.73 -12.49 -1.94
CA VAL A 28 3.45 -11.90 -2.33
C VAL A 28 2.37 -12.28 -1.31
N TRP A 29 2.29 -13.56 -0.94
CA TRP A 29 1.30 -14.03 0.02
C TRP A 29 1.45 -13.39 1.40
N GLN A 30 2.68 -13.29 1.91
CA GLN A 30 2.94 -12.64 3.19
C GLN A 30 2.58 -11.15 3.16
N ALA A 31 2.94 -10.44 2.07
CA ALA A 31 2.61 -9.03 1.91
C ALA A 31 1.09 -8.81 1.83
N TYR A 32 0.38 -9.66 1.08
CA TYR A 32 -1.07 -9.64 0.96
C TYR A 32 -1.78 -9.88 2.31
N LYS A 33 -1.40 -10.94 3.04
CA LYS A 33 -1.96 -11.21 4.38
C LYS A 33 -1.75 -10.04 5.34
N LYS A 34 -0.57 -9.42 5.28
CA LYS A 34 -0.26 -8.26 6.13
C LYS A 34 -1.11 -7.04 5.75
N LEU A 35 -1.38 -6.84 4.47
CA LEU A 35 -2.30 -5.80 3.99
C LEU A 35 -3.72 -6.06 4.51
N LEU A 36 -4.26 -7.26 4.33
CA LEU A 36 -5.61 -7.62 4.81
C LEU A 36 -5.74 -7.43 6.32
N LYS A 37 -4.80 -7.97 7.10
CA LYS A 37 -4.81 -7.83 8.57
C LYS A 37 -4.79 -6.36 9.00
N ARG A 38 -4.07 -5.51 8.28
CA ARG A 38 -4.00 -4.07 8.57
C ARG A 38 -5.29 -3.35 8.20
N GLY A 39 -5.92 -3.69 7.08
CA GLY A 39 -7.17 -3.06 6.65
C GLY A 39 -8.37 -3.47 7.51
N GLN A 40 -8.43 -4.72 7.97
CA GLN A 40 -9.51 -5.23 8.83
C GLN A 40 -9.63 -4.52 10.18
N VAL A 41 -8.54 -3.92 10.67
CA VAL A 41 -8.52 -3.22 11.97
C VAL A 41 -8.68 -1.69 11.81
N ILE A 42 -8.97 -1.21 10.60
CA ILE A 42 -9.28 0.19 10.37
C ILE A 42 -10.76 0.41 10.66
N SER A 43 -11.04 1.35 11.55
CA SER A 43 -12.37 1.87 11.85
C SER A 43 -12.46 3.34 11.43
N SER A 44 -13.68 3.89 11.38
CA SER A 44 -13.93 5.30 11.10
C SER A 44 -13.11 6.22 12.02
N GLU A 45 -13.00 5.86 13.29
CA GLU A 45 -12.32 6.62 14.34
C GLU A 45 -10.79 6.40 14.39
N CYS A 46 -10.24 5.57 13.51
CA CYS A 46 -8.81 5.31 13.52
C CYS A 46 -8.00 6.52 13.06
N PRO A 47 -6.84 6.79 13.69
CA PRO A 47 -5.92 7.82 13.24
C PRO A 47 -5.44 7.59 11.80
N ASP A 48 -5.23 8.68 11.06
CA ASP A 48 -4.78 8.72 9.67
C ASP A 48 -3.48 7.93 9.45
N THR A 49 -2.63 7.86 10.47
CA THR A 49 -1.39 7.08 10.46
C THR A 49 -1.62 5.58 10.19
N LYS A 50 -2.79 5.02 10.52
CA LYS A 50 -3.14 3.62 10.18
C LYS A 50 -3.40 3.46 8.67
N LEU A 51 -4.14 4.37 8.06
CA LEU A 51 -4.38 4.41 6.60
C LEU A 51 -3.05 4.61 5.85
N HIS A 52 -2.18 5.50 6.35
CA HIS A 52 -0.83 5.68 5.81
C HIS A 52 0.00 4.37 5.85
N ARG A 53 0.00 3.66 6.98
CA ARG A 53 0.69 2.36 7.12
C ARG A 53 0.09 1.30 6.20
N LEU A 54 -1.22 1.31 5.97
CA LEU A 54 -1.88 0.42 5.02
C LEU A 54 -1.45 0.73 3.59
N ARG A 55 -1.37 2.01 3.21
CA ARG A 55 -0.85 2.44 1.90
C ARG A 55 0.55 1.92 1.63
N ILE A 56 1.45 1.98 2.62
CA ILE A 56 2.80 1.41 2.50
C ILE A 56 2.73 -0.11 2.26
N SER A 57 1.85 -0.83 2.96
CA SER A 57 1.62 -2.25 2.69
C SER A 57 1.09 -2.49 1.27
N GLY A 58 0.17 -1.65 0.79
CA GLY A 58 -0.36 -1.70 -0.57
C GLY A 58 0.75 -1.61 -1.59
N LYS A 59 1.59 -0.58 -1.50
CA LYS A 59 2.75 -0.40 -2.39
C LYS A 59 3.65 -1.61 -2.42
N LYS A 60 3.90 -2.26 -1.27
CA LYS A 60 4.71 -3.48 -1.22
C LYS A 60 4.09 -4.62 -2.03
N VAL A 61 2.78 -4.86 -1.90
CA VAL A 61 2.09 -5.87 -2.71
C VAL A 61 2.19 -5.50 -4.19
N ARG A 62 1.97 -4.23 -4.55
CA ARG A 62 2.02 -3.78 -5.95
C ARG A 62 3.40 -3.97 -6.56
N TYR A 63 4.46 -3.57 -5.87
CA TYR A 63 5.83 -3.74 -6.38
C TYR A 63 6.19 -5.21 -6.57
N LEU A 64 5.76 -6.09 -5.65
CA LEU A 64 5.98 -7.53 -5.81
C LEU A 64 5.21 -8.08 -7.02
N LEU A 65 3.94 -7.71 -7.19
CA LEU A 65 3.14 -8.13 -8.34
C LEU A 65 3.71 -7.60 -9.66
N GLU A 66 4.05 -6.31 -9.74
CA GLU A 66 4.65 -5.69 -10.93
C GLU A 66 5.99 -6.33 -11.31
N PHE A 67 6.80 -6.69 -10.31
CA PHE A 67 8.11 -7.31 -10.53
C PHE A 67 8.00 -8.77 -10.98
N PHE A 68 7.13 -9.56 -10.34
CA PHE A 68 7.00 -10.99 -10.61
C PHE A 68 5.88 -11.35 -11.59
N GLN A 69 5.19 -10.37 -12.19
CA GLN A 69 3.99 -10.62 -13.01
C GLN A 69 4.20 -11.62 -14.16
N THR A 70 5.40 -11.68 -14.73
CA THR A 70 5.75 -12.56 -15.84
C THR A 70 5.80 -14.04 -15.45
N LEU A 71 5.83 -14.36 -14.14
CA LEU A 71 5.80 -15.72 -13.63
C LEU A 71 4.38 -16.31 -13.53
N TYR A 72 3.36 -15.51 -13.80
CA TYR A 72 1.95 -15.89 -13.63
C TYR A 72 1.14 -15.66 -14.90
N PRO A 73 0.04 -16.40 -15.10
CA PRO A 73 -0.88 -16.13 -16.21
C PRO A 73 -1.44 -14.71 -16.12
N SER A 74 -1.26 -13.93 -17.20
CA SER A 74 -1.72 -12.54 -17.28
C SER A 74 -3.21 -12.40 -16.97
N ALA A 75 -4.04 -13.33 -17.47
CA ALA A 75 -5.48 -13.37 -17.24
C ALA A 75 -5.87 -13.48 -15.77
N ARG A 76 -5.00 -14.05 -14.92
CA ARG A 76 -5.25 -14.25 -13.49
C ARG A 76 -4.68 -13.11 -12.63
N ILE A 77 -3.47 -12.63 -12.96
CA ILE A 77 -2.81 -11.59 -12.16
C ILE A 77 -3.34 -10.17 -12.43
N GLN A 78 -3.73 -9.85 -13.67
CA GLN A 78 -4.20 -8.52 -14.04
C GLN A 78 -5.47 -8.09 -13.27
N PRO A 79 -6.48 -8.95 -13.07
CA PRO A 79 -7.61 -8.64 -12.19
C PRO A 79 -7.19 -8.28 -10.76
N LEU A 80 -6.22 -9.00 -10.18
CA LEU A 80 -5.72 -8.74 -8.83
C LEU A 80 -5.03 -7.38 -8.75
N MET A 81 -4.16 -7.07 -9.72
CA MET A 81 -3.48 -5.78 -9.82
C MET A 81 -4.48 -4.63 -10.00
N LYS A 82 -5.56 -4.83 -10.77
CA LYS A 82 -6.62 -3.84 -10.96
C LYS A 82 -7.36 -3.54 -9.65
N GLN A 83 -7.72 -4.56 -8.87
CA GLN A 83 -8.36 -4.35 -7.56
C GLN A 83 -7.42 -3.68 -6.55
N LEU A 84 -6.15 -4.11 -6.52
CA LEU A 84 -5.13 -3.46 -5.70
C LEU A 84 -4.93 -1.99 -6.06
N LYS A 85 -4.95 -1.67 -7.37
CA LYS A 85 -4.84 -0.29 -7.84
C LYS A 85 -5.98 0.57 -7.30
N LYS A 86 -7.23 0.15 -7.43
CA LYS A 86 -8.38 0.90 -6.89
C LYS A 86 -8.24 1.19 -5.40
N LEU A 87 -7.82 0.18 -4.60
CA LEU A 87 -7.55 0.37 -3.18
C LEU A 87 -6.42 1.38 -2.94
N GLN A 88 -5.36 1.34 -3.74
CA GLN A 88 -4.26 2.29 -3.63
C GLN A 88 -4.60 3.70 -4.06
N ASP A 89 -5.48 3.88 -5.04
CA ASP A 89 -5.90 5.19 -5.52
C ASP A 89 -6.59 5.95 -4.37
N VAL A 90 -7.56 5.33 -3.70
CA VAL A 90 -8.24 5.90 -2.52
C VAL A 90 -7.27 6.20 -1.37
N LEU A 91 -6.35 5.26 -1.08
CA LEU A 91 -5.33 5.48 -0.04
C LEU A 91 -4.34 6.58 -0.42
N GLY A 92 -4.09 6.78 -1.72
CA GLY A 92 -3.27 7.84 -2.27
C GLY A 92 -3.93 9.20 -2.07
N ASP A 93 -5.16 9.35 -2.53
CA ASP A 93 -5.95 10.58 -2.38
C ASP A 93 -6.07 10.99 -0.91
N PHE A 94 -6.34 10.02 -0.03
CA PHE A 94 -6.39 10.27 1.42
C PHE A 94 -5.06 10.83 1.95
N GLN A 95 -3.94 10.20 1.58
CA GLN A 95 -2.62 10.65 2.04
C GLN A 95 -2.29 12.04 1.51
N ASP A 96 -2.60 12.33 0.26
CA ASP A 96 -2.27 13.59 -0.38
C ASP A 96 -3.09 14.75 0.23
N LEU A 97 -4.36 14.51 0.55
CA LEU A 97 -5.20 15.47 1.29
C LEU A 97 -4.68 15.71 2.71
N SER A 98 -4.29 14.65 3.43
CA SER A 98 -3.76 14.75 4.80
C SER A 98 -2.47 15.59 4.84
N VAL A 99 -1.57 15.39 3.85
CA VAL A 99 -0.35 16.19 3.71
C VAL A 99 -0.67 17.65 3.36
N GLN A 100 -1.64 17.91 2.47
CA GLN A 100 -2.04 19.26 2.10
C GLN A 100 -2.67 20.03 3.27
N ALA A 101 -3.53 19.38 4.06
CA ALA A 101 -4.11 19.99 5.27
C ALA A 101 -3.04 20.36 6.29
N HIS A 102 -2.10 19.46 6.56
CA HIS A 102 -0.99 19.73 7.46
C HIS A 102 -0.07 20.85 6.95
N ALA A 103 0.21 20.88 5.64
CA ALA A 103 1.02 21.93 5.04
C ALA A 103 0.36 23.31 5.16
N LEU A 104 -0.96 23.41 5.01
CA LEU A 104 -1.70 24.65 5.23
C LEU A 104 -1.63 25.13 6.68
N GLN A 105 -1.79 24.22 7.65
CA GLN A 105 -1.67 24.55 9.07
C GLN A 105 -0.26 25.07 9.40
N GLN A 106 0.78 24.42 8.86
CA GLN A 106 2.15 24.88 9.04
C GLN A 106 2.39 26.26 8.41
N PHE A 107 1.82 26.49 7.24
CA PHE A 107 1.92 27.78 6.55
C PHE A 107 1.22 28.89 7.35
N GLU A 108 0.04 28.62 7.90
CA GLU A 108 -0.66 29.56 8.80
C GLU A 108 0.18 29.93 10.02
N SER A 109 0.74 28.92 10.71
CA SER A 109 1.61 29.15 11.88
C SER A 109 2.85 29.97 11.52
N GLN A 110 3.47 29.69 10.38
CA GLN A 110 4.62 30.46 9.91
C GLN A 110 4.26 31.92 9.62
N MET A 111 3.13 32.18 8.96
CA MET A 111 2.66 33.54 8.70
C MET A 111 2.33 34.30 9.99
N GLU A 112 1.81 33.61 11.00
CA GLU A 112 1.53 34.19 12.31
C GLU A 112 2.83 34.62 13.02
N GLU A 113 3.83 33.74 13.04
CA GLU A 113 5.16 34.03 13.61
C GLU A 113 5.85 35.21 12.91
N GLU A 114 5.74 35.28 11.59
CA GLU A 114 6.29 36.37 10.78
C GLU A 114 5.45 37.67 10.84
N ARG A 115 4.32 37.67 11.56
CA ARG A 115 3.35 38.78 11.66
C ARG A 115 2.79 39.25 10.30
N GLN A 116 2.66 38.31 9.37
CA GLN A 116 2.11 38.52 8.02
C GLN A 116 0.69 37.96 7.87
N LEU A 117 0.17 37.25 8.88
CA LEU A 117 -1.17 36.68 8.83
C LEU A 117 -2.24 37.77 8.98
N THR A 118 -2.99 38.02 7.90
CA THR A 118 -4.18 38.90 7.95
C THR A 118 -5.44 38.11 8.32
N PRO A 119 -6.48 38.76 8.87
CA PRO A 119 -7.76 38.09 9.14
C PRO A 119 -8.40 37.45 7.91
N GLU A 120 -8.30 38.09 6.74
CA GLU A 120 -8.84 37.56 5.49
C GLU A 120 -8.09 36.30 5.06
N THR A 121 -6.77 36.28 5.24
CA THR A 121 -5.93 35.13 4.90
C THR A 121 -6.19 33.96 5.85
N ALA A 122 -6.27 34.22 7.17
CA ALA A 122 -6.64 33.20 8.15
C ALA A 122 -8.01 32.58 7.84
N ASN A 123 -9.00 33.42 7.52
CA ASN A 123 -10.33 32.93 7.13
C ASN A 123 -10.29 32.07 5.85
N ALA A 124 -9.50 32.47 4.85
CA ALA A 124 -9.33 31.69 3.63
C ALA A 124 -8.67 30.32 3.89
N ILE A 125 -7.63 30.28 4.73
CA ILE A 125 -6.97 29.05 5.15
C ILE A 125 -7.95 28.14 5.89
N ALA A 126 -8.71 28.68 6.85
CA ALA A 126 -9.70 27.92 7.60
C ALA A 126 -10.77 27.27 6.69
N LEU A 127 -11.27 28.00 5.69
CA LEU A 127 -12.22 27.48 4.70
C LEU A 127 -11.60 26.35 3.86
N LEU A 128 -10.32 26.47 3.46
CA LEU A 128 -9.62 25.42 2.72
C LEU A 128 -9.41 24.16 3.56
N ILE A 129 -9.02 24.31 4.83
CA ILE A 129 -8.90 23.18 5.77
C ILE A 129 -10.24 22.47 5.91
N GLN A 130 -11.34 23.21 6.11
CA GLN A 130 -12.68 22.62 6.19
C GLN A 130 -13.06 21.83 4.92
N GLN A 131 -12.71 22.33 3.73
CA GLN A 131 -12.91 21.60 2.48
C GLN A 131 -12.08 20.32 2.41
N PHE A 132 -10.84 20.35 2.89
CA PHE A 132 -9.98 19.17 2.94
C PHE A 132 -10.50 18.12 3.91
N ASP A 133 -10.97 18.53 5.09
CA ASP A 133 -11.58 17.63 6.07
C ASP A 133 -12.81 16.91 5.50
N ALA A 134 -13.67 17.64 4.80
CA ALA A 134 -14.83 17.04 4.13
C ALA A 134 -14.42 15.99 3.08
N ARG A 135 -13.35 16.26 2.31
CA ARG A 135 -12.82 15.32 1.31
C ARG A 135 -12.10 14.13 1.96
N LEU A 136 -11.39 14.32 3.06
CA LEU A 136 -10.80 13.23 3.84
C LEU A 136 -11.87 12.25 4.32
N GLU A 137 -12.99 12.76 4.83
CA GLU A 137 -14.12 11.93 5.24
C GLU A 137 -14.80 11.21 4.06
N GLN A 138 -14.85 11.83 2.88
CA GLN A 138 -15.28 11.15 1.66
C GLN A 138 -14.33 10.00 1.29
N GLN A 139 -13.01 10.23 1.32
CA GLN A 139 -12.01 9.21 1.01
C GLN A 139 -11.98 8.08 2.05
N ARG A 140 -12.19 8.39 3.34
CA ARG A 140 -12.34 7.40 4.40
C ARG A 140 -13.54 6.47 4.14
N ARG A 141 -14.66 7.01 3.69
CA ARG A 141 -15.83 6.21 3.28
C ARG A 141 -15.55 5.38 2.03
N ALA A 142 -14.92 5.97 1.02
CA ALA A 142 -14.52 5.25 -0.19
C ALA A 142 -13.56 4.09 0.12
N PHE A 143 -12.68 4.26 1.12
CA PHE A 143 -11.77 3.22 1.56
C PHE A 143 -12.53 1.98 2.01
N PHE A 144 -13.58 2.12 2.83
CA PHE A 144 -14.36 0.96 3.31
C PHE A 144 -14.98 0.19 2.15
N ASN A 145 -15.64 0.89 1.22
CA ASN A 145 -16.25 0.26 0.04
C ASN A 145 -15.20 -0.49 -0.80
N GLN A 146 -14.04 0.14 -1.03
CA GLN A 146 -13.00 -0.45 -1.86
C GLN A 146 -12.23 -1.57 -1.15
N PHE A 147 -12.10 -1.49 0.18
CA PHE A 147 -11.48 -2.53 1.00
C PHE A 147 -12.39 -3.75 1.14
N GLU A 148 -13.71 -3.55 1.27
CA GLU A 148 -14.70 -4.63 1.20
C GLU A 148 -14.56 -5.40 -0.11
N ALA A 149 -14.63 -4.71 -1.26
CA ALA A 149 -14.42 -5.31 -2.58
C ALA A 149 -13.05 -6.04 -2.71
N PHE A 150 -12.00 -5.47 -2.12
CA PHE A 150 -10.66 -6.06 -2.12
C PHE A 150 -10.54 -7.27 -1.17
N SER A 151 -11.41 -7.38 -0.18
CA SER A 151 -11.43 -8.46 0.79
C SER A 151 -12.54 -9.48 0.51
N GLU A 152 -13.23 -9.39 -0.62
CA GLU A 152 -14.22 -10.39 -1.03
C GLU A 152 -13.62 -11.79 -1.10
N ALA A 153 -14.43 -12.79 -0.71
CA ALA A 153 -14.00 -14.19 -0.64
C ALA A 153 -13.46 -14.71 -1.98
N ALA A 154 -14.05 -14.28 -3.10
CA ALA A 154 -13.58 -14.66 -4.43
C ALA A 154 -12.17 -14.15 -4.73
N LEU A 155 -11.87 -12.88 -4.39
CA LEU A 155 -10.55 -12.30 -4.58
C LEU A 155 -9.52 -12.94 -3.64
N GLN A 156 -9.89 -13.19 -2.39
CA GLN A 156 -9.03 -13.90 -1.43
C GLN A 156 -8.69 -15.32 -1.90
N ALA A 157 -9.67 -16.04 -2.45
CA ALA A 157 -9.48 -17.38 -3.01
C ALA A 157 -8.50 -17.34 -4.19
N GLU A 158 -8.60 -16.34 -5.06
CA GLU A 158 -7.69 -16.18 -6.19
C GLU A 158 -6.25 -15.85 -5.76
N PHE A 159 -6.07 -14.93 -4.80
CA PHE A 159 -4.75 -14.68 -4.20
C PHE A 159 -4.17 -15.94 -3.56
N LYS A 160 -5.00 -16.72 -2.85
CA LYS A 160 -4.57 -17.99 -2.24
C LYS A 160 -4.17 -19.00 -3.30
N ALA A 161 -4.96 -19.16 -4.37
CA ALA A 161 -4.68 -20.11 -5.44
C ALA A 161 -3.38 -19.79 -6.20
N LEU A 162 -3.06 -18.51 -6.40
CA LEU A 162 -1.84 -18.11 -7.12
C LEU A 162 -0.58 -18.13 -6.25
N PHE A 163 -0.68 -17.71 -4.98
CA PHE A 163 0.51 -17.42 -4.15
C PHE A 163 0.63 -18.28 -2.90
N HIS A 164 -0.40 -19.07 -2.56
CA HIS A 164 -0.40 -19.98 -1.42
C HIS A 164 -0.61 -21.43 -1.87
N SER A 165 0.26 -21.88 -2.77
CA SER A 165 0.36 -23.30 -3.10
C SER A 165 1.03 -24.04 -1.94
N ALA A 166 0.33 -25.01 -1.35
CA ALA A 166 0.97 -26.06 -0.57
C ALA A 166 1.79 -26.91 -1.56
N GLU A 167 3.09 -27.03 -1.30
CA GLU A 167 4.02 -28.04 -1.85
C GLU A 167 3.76 -28.56 -3.29
N GLY A 168 4.60 -28.13 -4.23
CA GLY A 168 5.09 -28.99 -5.32
C GLY A 168 4.12 -29.38 -6.44
N GLU A 169 4.05 -28.55 -7.48
CA GLU A 169 4.08 -29.04 -8.87
C GLU A 169 5.52 -28.78 -9.34
N SER A 170 6.46 -29.73 -9.27
CA SER A 170 6.59 -30.88 -10.18
C SER A 170 5.69 -30.78 -11.40
N ALA A 171 6.12 -30.04 -12.41
CA ALA A 171 5.62 -30.19 -13.76
C ALA A 171 6.75 -29.87 -14.76
N ALA A 172 7.29 -30.97 -15.29
CA ALA A 172 8.02 -31.14 -16.56
C ALA A 172 9.33 -30.37 -16.79
#